data_AF-A0A1Z8RNM4-F1
#
_entry.id   AF-A0A1Z8RNM4-F1
#
_cell.length_a   1.000
_cell.length_b   1.000
_cell.length_c   1.000
_cell.angle_alpha   90.00
_cell.angle_beta   90.00
_cell.angle_gamma   90.00
#
_symmetry.space_group_name_H-M   'P 1'
#
loop_
_entity.id
_entity.type
_entity.pdbx_description
1 polymer ?
#
loop_
_entity_poly.entity_id
_entity_poly.type
_entity_poly.pdbx_seq_one_letter_code
_entity_poly.pdbx_strand_id
1 'polypeptide(L)'
;MHIRFLIITLFIIVSSSAFATHLETSSVESFVKDFFENFNNMTLETNPEQSFTFPVVFINDGKVRVLENASEKVFDYTAIKATGWAYSNIINTTVLDEGENSAVVLVDFSRRSADDSIISTTKVFYTLSMTDQGWKIAGVSIPGGIILVE
;
A
#
# COMPACT_ATOMS: atom_id res chain seq x y z
N MET A 1 -15.77 -67.50 -27.85
CA MET A 1 -16.67 -66.33 -28.07
C MET A 1 -16.43 -65.36 -26.93
N HIS A 2 -15.54 -64.36 -27.04
CA HIS A 2 -15.77 -63.03 -27.66
C HIS A 2 -17.06 -62.40 -27.10
N ILE A 3 -17.03 -61.43 -26.17
CA ILE A 3 -16.70 -59.99 -26.29
C ILE A 3 -16.71 -59.40 -24.85
N ARG A 4 -15.60 -58.92 -24.26
CA ARG A 4 -14.99 -57.56 -24.27
C ARG A 4 -15.85 -56.39 -23.71
N PHE A 5 -15.37 -55.85 -22.57
CA PHE A 5 -15.29 -54.43 -22.10
C PHE A 5 -16.60 -53.62 -22.01
N LEU A 6 -16.86 -52.71 -21.07
CA LEU A 6 -16.00 -51.70 -20.44
C LEU A 6 -16.79 -51.07 -19.26
N ILE A 7 -16.27 -51.10 -18.04
CA ILE A 7 -16.78 -50.25 -16.94
C ILE A 7 -16.08 -48.90 -17.09
N ILE A 8 -16.82 -47.85 -17.45
CA ILE A 8 -16.31 -46.48 -17.50
C ILE A 8 -16.38 -45.92 -16.08
N THR A 9 -15.27 -46.01 -15.35
CA THR A 9 -15.07 -45.25 -14.11
C THR A 9 -14.62 -43.84 -14.50
N LEU A 10 -15.53 -42.88 -14.40
CA LEU A 10 -15.26 -41.46 -14.61
C LEU A 10 -14.37 -40.94 -13.46
N PHE A 11 -13.06 -40.90 -13.66
CA PHE A 11 -12.13 -40.15 -12.80
C PHE A 11 -12.28 -38.67 -13.13
N ILE A 12 -13.07 -37.95 -12.32
CA ILE A 12 -13.06 -36.48 -12.31
C ILE A 12 -11.74 -36.09 -11.64
N ILE A 13 -10.73 -35.80 -12.47
CA ILE A 13 -9.55 -35.08 -12.03
C ILE A 13 -10.04 -33.67 -11.73
N VAL A 14 -10.34 -33.41 -10.45
CA VAL A 14 -10.44 -32.06 -9.92
C VAL A 14 -9.07 -31.45 -10.14
N SER A 15 -8.95 -30.75 -11.27
CA SER A 15 -7.83 -29.88 -11.55
C SER A 15 -8.02 -28.73 -10.57
N SER A 16 -7.52 -28.92 -9.34
CA SER A 16 -7.23 -27.81 -8.46
C SER A 16 -6.23 -26.96 -9.23
N SER A 17 -6.74 -25.97 -9.96
CA SER A 17 -5.99 -24.77 -10.28
C SER A 17 -5.60 -24.19 -8.94
N ALA A 18 -4.50 -24.72 -8.38
CA ALA A 18 -3.71 -24.01 -7.43
C ALA A 18 -3.50 -22.65 -8.08
N PHE A 19 -4.10 -21.62 -7.49
CA PHE A 19 -3.68 -20.25 -7.69
C PHE A 19 -2.20 -20.23 -7.29
N ALA A 20 -1.33 -20.61 -8.21
CA ALA A 20 0.02 -20.10 -8.24
C ALA A 20 -0.15 -18.64 -8.61
N THR A 21 -0.51 -17.81 -7.63
CA THR A 21 -0.18 -16.40 -7.65
C THR A 21 1.33 -16.37 -7.75
N HIS A 22 1.82 -16.28 -8.98
CA HIS A 22 3.15 -15.80 -9.28
C HIS A 22 3.22 -14.44 -8.58
N LEU A 23 3.82 -14.39 -7.38
CA LEU A 23 4.27 -13.12 -6.80
C LEU A 23 5.36 -12.64 -7.75
N GLU A 24 4.96 -11.98 -8.84
CA GLU A 24 5.77 -10.92 -9.41
C GLU A 24 6.09 -10.03 -8.21
N THR A 25 7.36 -9.94 -7.81
CA THR A 25 7.76 -9.00 -6.77
C THR A 25 7.45 -7.61 -7.31
N SER A 26 6.37 -7.00 -6.82
CA SER A 26 5.95 -5.65 -7.19
C SER A 26 7.14 -4.70 -7.02
N SER A 27 7.43 -3.86 -8.03
CA SER A 27 8.51 -2.89 -7.90
C SER A 27 8.19 -1.90 -6.78
N VAL A 28 9.22 -1.27 -6.23
CA VAL A 28 9.06 -0.22 -5.21
C VAL A 28 8.12 0.89 -5.69
N GLU A 29 8.23 1.33 -6.94
CA GLU A 29 7.36 2.36 -7.51
C GLU A 29 5.93 1.88 -7.69
N SER A 30 5.74 0.61 -8.07
CA SER A 30 4.42 0.01 -8.20
C SER A 30 3.72 -0.05 -6.84
N PHE A 31 4.43 -0.47 -5.79
CA PHE A 31 3.94 -0.43 -4.42
C PHE A 31 3.51 0.99 -3.98
N VAL A 32 4.33 2.02 -4.26
CA VAL A 32 3.99 3.41 -3.92
C VAL A 32 2.73 3.87 -4.65
N LYS A 33 2.60 3.54 -5.93
CA LYS A 33 1.41 3.86 -6.72
C LYS A 33 0.16 3.21 -6.12
N ASP A 34 0.22 1.90 -5.85
CA ASP A 34 -0.89 1.14 -5.29
C ASP A 34 -1.29 1.69 -3.91
N PHE A 35 -0.33 2.10 -3.08
CA PHE A 35 -0.59 2.73 -1.80
C PHE A 35 -1.42 4.02 -1.94
N PHE A 36 -1.08 4.90 -2.90
CA PHE A 36 -1.85 6.12 -3.15
C PHE A 36 -3.24 5.84 -3.73
N GLU A 37 -3.36 4.86 -4.62
CA GLU A 37 -4.65 4.43 -5.17
C GLU A 37 -5.57 3.91 -4.06
N ASN A 38 -5.05 3.05 -3.17
CA ASN A 38 -5.79 2.55 -2.02
C ASN A 38 -6.16 3.67 -1.04
N PHE A 39 -5.24 4.59 -0.76
CA PHE A 39 -5.51 5.75 0.09
C PHE A 39 -6.64 6.63 -0.46
N ASN A 40 -6.67 6.83 -1.79
CA ASN A 40 -7.68 7.63 -2.47
C ASN A 40 -9.05 6.94 -2.53
N ASN A 41 -9.09 5.60 -2.62
CA ASN A 41 -10.35 4.86 -2.75
C ASN A 41 -11.14 4.75 -1.44
N MET A 42 -10.52 4.95 -0.28
CA MET A 42 -11.17 5.05 1.05
C MET A 42 -12.13 3.91 1.44
N THR A 43 -12.10 2.78 0.75
CA THR A 43 -12.99 1.65 1.03
C THR A 43 -12.52 0.95 2.30
N LEU A 44 -13.43 0.72 3.26
CA LEU A 44 -13.15 -0.04 4.49
C LEU A 44 -12.63 -1.47 4.20
N GLU A 45 -12.89 -1.99 3.00
CA GLU A 45 -12.38 -3.27 2.50
C GLU A 45 -10.90 -3.21 2.06
N THR A 46 -10.40 -2.02 1.74
CA THR A 46 -9.06 -1.76 1.19
C THR A 46 -8.33 -0.82 2.16
N ASN A 47 -8.16 -1.27 3.40
CA ASN A 47 -7.52 -0.46 4.44
C ASN A 47 -6.06 -0.15 4.03
N PRO A 48 -5.69 1.11 3.68
CA PRO A 48 -4.32 1.46 3.32
C PRO A 48 -3.35 1.23 4.47
N GLU A 49 -3.84 1.06 5.70
CA GLU A 49 -3.00 0.71 6.85
C GLU A 49 -2.41 -0.70 6.73
N GLN A 50 -2.94 -1.56 5.84
CA GLN A 50 -2.32 -2.83 5.48
C GLN A 50 -0.98 -2.65 4.75
N SER A 51 -0.69 -1.46 4.22
CA SER A 51 0.59 -1.16 3.61
C SER A 51 1.70 -0.93 4.64
N PHE A 52 1.40 -0.89 5.94
CA PHE A 52 2.41 -0.77 6.99
C PHE A 52 2.89 -2.13 7.49
N THR A 53 4.16 -2.20 7.88
CA THR A 53 4.69 -3.27 8.73
C THR A 53 5.01 -2.69 10.10
N PHE A 54 4.75 -3.46 11.15
CA PHE A 54 4.86 -2.98 12.52
C PHE A 54 6.12 -3.54 13.23
N PRO A 55 6.79 -2.74 14.08
CA PRO A 55 6.45 -1.35 14.41
C PRO A 55 6.75 -0.40 13.24
N VAL A 56 5.90 0.62 13.06
CA VAL A 56 6.11 1.69 12.07
C VAL A 56 6.35 3.01 12.77
N VAL A 57 7.36 3.74 12.30
CA VAL A 57 7.73 5.06 12.84
C VAL A 57 7.25 6.17 11.91
N PHE A 58 6.56 7.16 12.48
CA PHE A 58 6.17 8.39 11.80
C PHE A 58 6.93 9.57 12.41
N ILE A 59 7.53 10.39 11.55
CA ILE A 59 8.14 11.67 11.88
C ILE A 59 7.39 12.74 11.08
N ASN A 60 6.45 13.43 11.73
CA ASN A 60 5.57 14.41 11.12
C ASN A 60 5.94 15.81 11.63
N ASP A 61 6.69 16.58 10.84
CA ASP A 61 7.26 17.88 11.24
C ASP A 61 7.98 17.86 12.61
N GLY A 62 8.83 16.85 12.81
CA GLY A 62 9.60 16.67 14.05
C GLY A 62 8.84 16.00 15.19
N LYS A 63 7.51 15.85 15.10
CA LYS A 63 6.74 15.02 16.05
C LYS A 63 6.91 13.55 15.70
N VAL A 64 7.33 12.74 16.68
CA VAL A 64 7.54 11.30 16.51
C VAL A 64 6.36 10.53 17.08
N ARG A 65 5.83 9.60 16.29
CA ARG A 65 4.84 8.60 16.72
C ARG A 65 5.30 7.22 16.27
N VAL A 66 5.21 6.24 17.16
CA VAL A 66 5.48 4.83 16.83
C VAL A 66 4.19 4.06 17.01
N LEU A 67 3.78 3.32 15.99
CA LEU A 67 2.66 2.40 16.09
C LEU A 67 3.20 0.99 16.24
N GLU A 68 2.77 0.30 17.29
CA GLU A 68 3.24 -1.06 17.60
C GLU A 68 2.44 -2.14 16.86
N ASN A 69 1.22 -1.83 16.43
CA ASN A 69 0.33 -2.75 15.74
C ASN A 69 -0.83 -2.02 15.04
N ALA A 70 -1.63 -2.77 14.28
CA ALA A 70 -2.74 -2.27 13.47
C ALA A 70 -4.00 -1.85 14.26
N SER A 71 -4.00 -1.88 15.60
CA SER A 71 -5.15 -1.40 16.38
C SER A 71 -5.23 0.13 16.43
N GLU A 72 -4.12 0.82 16.15
CA GLU A 72 -4.03 2.26 16.07
C GLU A 72 -4.18 2.74 14.63
N LYS A 73 -5.01 3.76 14.43
CA LYS A 73 -5.23 4.37 13.12
C LYS A 73 -4.11 5.34 12.77
N VAL A 74 -3.76 5.39 11.50
CA VAL A 74 -2.81 6.34 10.91
C VAL A 74 -3.55 7.55 10.35
N PHE A 75 -4.66 7.32 9.65
CA PHE A 75 -5.34 8.35 8.87
C PHE A 75 -6.65 8.81 9.53
N ASP A 76 -6.72 10.11 9.83
CA ASP A 76 -7.98 10.77 10.15
C ASP A 76 -8.64 11.28 8.86
N TYR A 77 -9.35 10.38 8.18
CA TYR A 77 -10.07 10.72 6.95
C TYR A 77 -11.15 11.78 7.13
N THR A 78 -11.71 11.93 8.34
CA THR A 78 -12.69 12.97 8.64
C THR A 78 -12.00 14.33 8.63
N ALA A 79 -10.87 14.47 9.34
CA ALA A 79 -10.08 15.69 9.34
C ALA A 79 -9.48 16.01 7.96
N ILE A 80 -9.01 14.99 7.23
CA ILE A 80 -8.47 15.17 5.87
C ILE A 80 -9.57 15.71 4.94
N LYS A 81 -10.77 15.11 4.93
CA LYS A 81 -11.90 15.59 4.12
C LYS A 81 -12.34 17.01 4.48
N ALA A 82 -12.26 17.39 5.75
CA ALA A 82 -12.60 18.74 6.20
C ALA A 82 -11.71 19.84 5.58
N THR A 83 -10.54 19.49 5.02
CA THR A 83 -9.69 20.42 4.27
C THR A 83 -10.17 20.70 2.84
N GLY A 84 -11.21 20.00 2.38
CA GLY A 84 -11.64 20.00 0.98
C GLY A 84 -10.94 18.96 0.11
N TRP A 85 -10.11 18.08 0.71
CA TRP A 85 -9.43 16.99 0.00
C TRP A 85 -10.42 16.03 -0.66
N ALA A 86 -10.17 15.73 -1.94
CA ALA A 86 -10.87 14.71 -2.72
C ALA A 86 -9.94 13.55 -3.06
N TYR A 87 -8.69 13.82 -3.45
CA TYR A 87 -7.69 12.80 -3.76
C TYR A 87 -6.26 13.35 -3.62
N SER A 88 -5.31 12.44 -3.49
CA SER A 88 -3.88 12.72 -3.53
C SER A 88 -3.30 12.28 -4.88
N ASN A 89 -2.48 13.11 -5.50
CA ASN A 89 -1.85 12.83 -6.77
C ASN A 89 -0.33 12.82 -6.62
N ILE A 90 0.32 11.73 -7.03
CA ILE A 90 1.78 11.65 -7.10
C ILE A 90 2.26 12.59 -8.20
N ILE A 91 3.18 13.50 -7.85
CA ILE A 91 3.91 14.35 -8.79
C ILE A 91 5.16 13.61 -9.27
N ASN A 92 5.89 13.00 -8.33
CA ASN A 92 7.09 12.22 -8.64
C ASN A 92 7.38 11.17 -7.56
N THR A 93 7.89 10.01 -7.98
CA THR A 93 8.46 9.00 -7.09
C THR A 93 9.93 8.84 -7.45
N THR A 94 10.81 8.96 -6.45
CA THR A 94 12.26 8.74 -6.61
C THR A 94 12.69 7.64 -5.66
N VAL A 95 13.13 6.51 -6.20
CA VAL A 95 13.83 5.49 -5.43
C VAL A 95 15.24 6.01 -5.14
N LEU A 96 15.51 6.33 -3.87
CA LEU A 96 16.79 6.88 -3.44
C LEU A 96 17.83 5.78 -3.30
N ASP A 97 17.40 4.63 -2.78
CA ASP A 97 18.20 3.42 -2.68
C ASP A 97 17.26 2.20 -2.58
N GLU A 98 17.65 1.09 -3.17
CA GLU A 98 16.91 -0.18 -3.15
C GLU A 98 17.90 -1.34 -3.03
N GLY A 99 17.76 -2.10 -1.95
CA GLY A 99 18.42 -3.38 -1.75
C GLY A 99 17.40 -4.52 -1.79
N GLU A 100 17.89 -5.74 -1.58
CA GLU A 100 17.08 -6.97 -1.69
C GLU A 100 15.83 -6.97 -0.78
N ASN A 101 15.94 -6.39 0.42
CA ASN A 101 14.89 -6.45 1.44
C ASN A 101 14.47 -5.08 1.99
N SER A 102 15.03 -3.99 1.48
CA SER A 102 14.76 -2.64 1.99
C SER A 102 14.95 -1.59 0.92
N ALA A 103 14.13 -0.55 0.93
CA ALA A 103 14.27 0.59 0.04
C ALA A 103 13.96 1.91 0.78
N VAL A 104 14.49 3.01 0.27
CA VAL A 104 14.09 4.35 0.69
C VAL A 104 13.59 5.10 -0.54
N VAL A 105 12.38 5.63 -0.45
CA VAL A 105 11.77 6.41 -1.52
C VAL A 105 11.43 7.81 -1.05
N LEU A 106 11.64 8.78 -1.94
CA LEU A 106 11.08 10.12 -1.83
C LEU A 106 9.88 10.23 -2.76
N VAL A 107 8.73 10.60 -2.21
CA VAL A 107 7.52 10.87 -2.99
C VAL A 107 7.17 12.34 -2.84
N ASP A 108 6.98 13.01 -3.97
CA ASP A 108 6.36 14.32 -4.06
C ASP A 108 4.91 14.12 -4.50
N PHE A 109 3.97 14.65 -3.74
CA PHE A 109 2.55 14.53 -4.07
C PHE A 109 1.77 15.79 -3.71
N SER A 110 0.65 15.99 -4.38
CA SER A 110 -0.31 17.04 -4.05
C SER A 110 -1.59 16.48 -3.49
N ARG A 111 -2.17 17.16 -2.51
CA ARG A 111 -3.58 17.00 -2.13
C ARG A 111 -4.42 17.93 -3.00
N ARG A 112 -5.50 17.39 -3.58
CA ARG A 112 -6.36 18.13 -4.51
C ARG A 112 -7.82 18.08 -4.09
N SER A 113 -8.55 19.15 -4.38
CA SER A 113 -9.99 19.22 -4.24
C SER A 113 -10.70 18.57 -5.43
N ALA A 114 -12.04 18.47 -5.35
CA ALA A 114 -12.86 17.84 -6.37
C ALA A 114 -12.88 18.59 -7.72
N ASP A 115 -12.52 19.87 -7.74
CA ASP A 115 -12.34 20.69 -8.95
C ASP A 115 -10.88 20.71 -9.45
N ASP A 116 -10.05 19.77 -8.98
CA ASP A 116 -8.62 19.65 -9.27
C ASP A 116 -7.73 20.81 -8.78
N SER A 117 -8.25 21.73 -7.96
CA SER A 117 -7.39 22.76 -7.34
C SER A 117 -6.38 22.11 -6.37
N ILE A 118 -5.17 22.67 -6.30
CA ILE A 118 -4.13 22.19 -5.38
C ILE A 118 -4.39 22.77 -4.00
N ILE A 119 -4.59 21.89 -3.01
CA ILE A 119 -4.73 22.25 -1.60
C ILE A 119 -3.34 22.38 -0.96
N SER A 120 -2.48 21.41 -1.22
CA SER A 120 -1.11 21.39 -0.71
C SER A 120 -0.21 20.53 -1.58
N THR A 121 1.10 20.77 -1.49
CA THR A 121 2.15 19.91 -2.02
C THR A 121 3.03 19.45 -0.87
N THR A 122 3.35 18.17 -0.82
CA THR A 122 4.06 17.53 0.28
C THR A 122 5.13 16.60 -0.26
N LYS A 123 6.29 16.61 0.41
CA LYS A 123 7.32 15.60 0.23
C LYS A 123 7.28 14.62 1.40
N VAL A 124 7.34 13.33 1.09
CA VAL A 124 7.38 12.27 2.09
C VAL A 124 8.49 11.29 1.75
N PHE A 125 9.27 10.92 2.76
CA PHE A 125 10.21 9.82 2.68
C PHE A 125 9.54 8.58 3.26
N TYR A 126 9.49 7.50 2.49
CA TYR A 126 9.13 6.19 3.01
C TYR A 126 10.36 5.30 3.10
N THR A 127 10.54 4.70 4.28
CA THR A 127 11.42 3.54 4.45
C THR A 127 10.55 2.31 4.25
N LEU A 128 10.93 1.48 3.28
CA LEU A 128 10.22 0.26 2.91
C LEU A 128 10.99 -0.97 3.35
N SER A 129 10.26 -2.02 3.74
CA SER A 129 10.78 -3.35 4.03
C SER A 129 10.04 -4.36 3.18
N MET A 130 10.78 -5.30 2.58
CA MET A 130 10.19 -6.46 1.92
C MET A 130 9.70 -7.44 2.99
N THR A 131 8.46 -7.93 2.85
CA THR A 131 7.90 -9.00 3.69
C THR A 131 7.42 -10.16 2.81
N ASP A 132 6.94 -11.23 3.45
CA ASP A 132 6.24 -12.35 2.79
C ASP A 132 4.99 -11.92 1.99
N GLN A 133 4.45 -10.73 2.28
CA GLN A 133 3.31 -10.11 1.61
C GLN A 133 3.73 -9.04 0.58
N GLY A 134 5.03 -8.93 0.28
CA GLY A 134 5.60 -7.89 -0.59
C GLY A 134 6.08 -6.67 0.20
N TRP A 135 6.30 -5.55 -0.50
CA TRP A 135 6.75 -4.31 0.11
C TRP A 135 5.74 -3.77 1.14
N LYS A 136 6.27 -3.24 2.24
CA LYS A 136 5.52 -2.53 3.30
C LYS A 136 6.28 -1.30 3.76
N ILE A 137 5.56 -0.29 4.23
CA ILE A 137 6.12 0.90 4.85
C ILE A 137 6.49 0.59 6.31
N ALA A 138 7.76 0.73 6.64
CA ALA A 138 8.30 0.59 8.00
C ALA A 138 8.61 1.94 8.66
N GLY A 139 8.72 3.01 7.87
CA GLY A 139 8.96 4.35 8.36
C GLY A 139 8.47 5.44 7.43
N VAL A 140 8.05 6.56 8.00
CA VAL A 140 7.51 7.72 7.28
C VAL A 140 8.12 9.00 7.85
N SER A 141 8.70 9.84 7.00
CA SER A 141 9.15 11.19 7.39
C SER A 141 8.53 12.23 6.47
N ILE A 142 7.84 13.21 7.07
CA ILE A 142 7.06 14.23 6.36
C ILE A 142 7.53 15.61 6.84
N PRO A 143 8.54 16.20 6.18
CA PRO A 143 8.94 17.57 6.44
C PRO A 143 7.79 18.55 6.14
N GLY A 144 7.53 19.50 7.04
CA GLY A 144 6.42 20.46 6.92
C GLY A 144 5.05 19.92 7.36
N GLY A 145 4.98 18.62 7.63
CA GLY A 145 3.85 17.98 8.28
C GLY A 145 2.60 17.83 7.42
N ILE A 146 1.73 16.90 7.81
CA ILE A 146 0.37 16.74 7.28
C ILE A 146 -0.58 16.31 8.39
N ILE A 147 -1.89 16.43 8.11
CA ILE A 147 -2.93 15.86 8.98
C ILE A 147 -2.82 14.33 8.99
N LEU A 148 -2.57 13.79 10.17
CA LEU A 148 -2.58 12.38 10.58
C LEU A 148 -3.33 12.28 11.93
N VAL A 149 -3.60 11.07 12.40
CA VAL A 149 -4.00 10.87 13.80
C VAL A 149 -2.81 11.21 14.70
N GLU A 150 -3.03 12.01 15.75
CA GLU A 150 -2.00 12.31 16.78
C GLU A 150 -1.83 11.18 17.80
#